data_AF-A0A434LA06-F1
#
_entry.id   AF-A0A434LA06-F1
#
_cell.length_a   1.000
_cell.length_b   1.000
_cell.length_c   1.000
_cell.angle_alpha   90.00
_cell.angle_beta   90.00
_cell.angle_gamma   90.00
#
_symmetry.space_group_name_H-M   'P 1'
#
loop_
_entity.id
_entity.type
_entity.pdbx_description
1 polymer ?
#
loop_
_entity_poly.entity_id
_entity_poly.type
_entity_poly.pdbx_seq_one_letter_code
_entity_poly.pdbx_strand_id
1 'polypeptide(L)'
;LVTALFIDGASVFAALGVGLAFWLICGALTDIAVKSGFGTVAPGVMLRRFAGLPRSVFGTALAHLGLGLTTLGIVGTLCFGTEKILSMHAGETVQLSGHVLRFEGPYPAQGPNYSEDRGRFALLGADGSTTAVITSAKRSYPVRQMTTTESGIKTIGFSQLYLSLGDEGTDGSVVVRLWWKPLVTLIWGGGLVMMAGAAMSLMDRRLRVGAPSRRRKSAGAVPSASLL
;
A
#
# COMPACT_ATOMS: atom_id res chain seq x y z
N LEU A 1 -14.67 -13.56 22.13
CA LEU A 1 -13.90 -13.84 20.90
C LEU A 1 -14.34 -15.16 20.28
N VAL A 2 -14.35 -16.28 21.02
CA VAL A 2 -14.84 -17.59 20.53
C VAL A 2 -16.30 -17.54 20.05
N THR A 3 -17.22 -16.95 20.81
CA THR A 3 -18.64 -16.84 20.42
C THR A 3 -18.89 -15.93 19.22
N ALA A 4 -18.10 -14.86 19.06
CA ALA A 4 -18.18 -13.96 17.91
C ALA A 4 -17.66 -14.62 16.63
N LEU A 5 -16.71 -15.55 16.74
CA LEU A 5 -16.11 -16.28 15.62
C LEU A 5 -17.12 -17.22 14.93
N PHE A 6 -18.11 -17.71 15.68
CA PHE A 6 -19.20 -18.53 15.16
C PHE A 6 -20.38 -17.74 14.57
N ILE A 7 -20.44 -16.42 14.78
CA ILE A 7 -21.52 -15.55 14.29
C ILE A 7 -21.05 -14.73 13.09
N ASP A 8 -19.86 -14.14 13.18
CA ASP A 8 -19.26 -13.34 12.11
C ASP A 8 -17.72 -13.45 12.13
N GLY A 9 -17.22 -14.58 11.63
CA GLY A 9 -15.79 -14.87 11.58
C GLY A 9 -14.99 -13.82 10.80
N ALA A 10 -15.58 -13.23 9.75
CA ALA A 10 -14.93 -12.20 8.94
C ALA A 10 -14.63 -10.95 9.77
N SER A 11 -15.58 -10.49 10.57
CA SER A 11 -15.39 -9.34 11.48
C SER A 11 -14.35 -9.63 12.57
N VAL A 12 -14.25 -10.86 13.08
CA VAL A 12 -13.23 -11.24 14.07
C VAL A 12 -11.83 -11.22 13.45
N PHE A 13 -11.65 -11.79 12.25
CA PHE A 13 -10.36 -11.75 11.55
C PHE A 13 -9.97 -10.32 11.16
N ALA A 14 -10.94 -9.49 10.78
CA ALA A 14 -10.70 -8.07 10.53
C ALA A 14 -10.19 -7.36 11.79
N ALA A 15 -10.85 -7.54 12.93
CA ALA A 15 -10.45 -6.93 14.20
C ALA A 15 -9.06 -7.40 14.66
N LEU A 16 -8.77 -8.71 14.55
CA LEU A 16 -7.45 -9.25 14.86
C LEU A 16 -6.36 -8.70 13.93
N GLY A 17 -6.65 -8.60 12.63
CA GLY A 17 -5.72 -8.05 11.64
C GLY A 17 -5.42 -6.57 11.88
N VAL A 18 -6.44 -5.76 12.17
CA VAL A 18 -6.28 -4.34 12.55
C VAL A 18 -5.50 -4.22 13.86
N GLY A 19 -5.82 -5.04 14.86
CA GLY A 19 -5.12 -5.07 16.14
C GLY A 19 -3.63 -5.39 15.99
N LEU A 20 -3.29 -6.38 15.16
CA LEU A 20 -1.91 -6.74 14.85
C LEU A 20 -1.18 -5.61 14.12
N ALA A 21 -1.82 -4.99 13.13
CA ALA A 21 -1.25 -3.86 12.40
C ALA A 21 -0.95 -2.69 13.34
N PHE A 22 -1.88 -2.35 14.23
CA PHE A 22 -1.69 -1.29 15.22
C PHE A 22 -0.58 -1.64 16.22
N TRP A 23 -0.53 -2.89 16.69
CA TRP A 23 0.54 -3.36 17.57
C TRP A 23 1.92 -3.22 16.92
N LEU A 24 2.06 -3.55 15.63
CA LEU A 24 3.31 -3.37 14.89
C LEU A 24 3.71 -1.89 14.77
N ILE A 25 2.76 -1.02 14.41
CA ILE A 25 3.02 0.43 14.24
C ILE A 25 3.39 1.05 15.59
N CYS A 26 2.56 0.86 16.61
CA CYS A 26 2.79 1.42 17.94
C CYS A 26 4.02 0.80 18.61
N GLY A 27 4.27 -0.49 18.42
CA GLY A 27 5.47 -1.16 18.90
C GLY A 27 6.74 -0.55 18.31
N ALA A 28 6.76 -0.31 17.00
CA ALA A 28 7.88 0.34 16.32
C ALA A 28 8.13 1.78 16.84
N LEU A 29 7.08 2.57 17.03
CA LEU A 29 7.18 3.92 17.58
C LEU A 29 7.62 3.92 19.05
N THR A 30 7.10 2.98 19.85
CA THR A 30 7.42 2.83 21.26
C THR A 30 8.88 2.43 21.45
N ASP A 31 9.42 1.55 20.59
CA ASP A 31 10.83 1.15 20.64
C ASP A 31 11.76 2.36 20.50
N ILE A 32 11.47 3.26 19.54
CA ILE A 32 12.21 4.52 19.38
C ILE A 32 12.01 5.45 20.59
N ALA A 33 10.77 5.60 21.07
CA ALA A 33 10.45 6.48 22.19
C ALA A 33 11.17 6.07 23.48
N VAL A 34 11.15 4.77 23.80
CA VAL A 34 11.84 4.21 24.97
C VAL A 34 13.35 4.37 24.83
N LYS A 35 13.94 4.07 23.67
CA LYS A 35 15.39 4.20 23.43
C LYS A 35 15.87 5.66 23.44
N SER A 36 15.02 6.60 23.07
CA SER A 36 15.32 8.04 23.17
C SER A 36 15.11 8.63 24.58
N GLY A 37 14.48 7.89 25.50
CA GLY A 37 14.18 8.35 26.86
C GLY A 37 12.95 9.26 26.94
N PHE A 38 12.03 9.15 25.99
CA PHE A 38 10.77 9.90 25.98
C PHE A 38 10.05 9.75 27.33
N GLY A 39 9.65 10.87 27.94
CA GLY A 39 8.95 10.91 29.23
C GLY A 39 9.80 10.65 30.48
N THR A 40 11.09 10.31 30.35
CA THR A 40 11.97 10.02 31.51
C THR A 40 13.15 10.97 31.65
N VAL A 41 13.58 11.63 30.57
CA VAL A 41 14.70 12.57 30.59
C VAL A 41 14.29 13.95 30.08
N ALA A 42 15.08 14.97 30.42
CA ALA A 42 14.86 16.33 29.91
C ALA A 42 14.87 16.37 28.37
N PRO A 43 14.04 17.22 27.72
CA PRO A 43 13.89 17.24 26.26
C PRO A 43 15.21 17.39 25.48
N GLY A 44 16.15 18.19 25.98
CA GLY A 44 17.47 18.35 25.34
C GLY A 44 18.31 17.06 25.37
N VAL A 45 18.21 16.27 26.43
CA VAL A 45 18.88 14.97 26.55
C VAL A 45 18.20 13.94 25.66
N MET A 46 16.87 13.95 25.60
CA MET A 46 16.08 13.08 24.72
C MET A 46 16.47 13.28 23.26
N LEU A 47 16.54 14.54 22.79
CA LEU A 47 16.88 14.84 21.40
C LEU A 47 18.32 14.39 21.06
N ARG A 48 19.26 14.59 21.99
CA ARG A 48 20.64 14.11 21.83
C ARG A 48 20.72 12.58 21.78
N ARG A 49 19.92 11.87 22.60
CA ARG A 49 19.83 10.41 22.58
C ARG A 49 19.23 9.92 21.27
N PHE A 50 18.11 10.50 20.84
CA PHE A 50 17.46 10.18 19.57
C PHE A 50 18.41 10.35 18.37
N ALA A 51 19.10 11.49 18.27
CA ALA A 51 20.07 11.73 17.19
C ALA A 51 21.32 10.82 17.28
N GLY A 52 21.62 10.31 18.47
CA GLY A 52 22.73 9.38 18.71
C GLY A 52 22.39 7.90 18.51
N LEU A 53 21.12 7.54 18.22
CA LEU A 53 20.73 6.14 18.03
C LEU A 53 21.40 5.55 16.77
N PRO A 54 21.81 4.26 16.80
CA PRO A 54 22.31 3.57 15.62
C PRO A 54 21.29 3.57 14.48
N ARG A 55 21.77 3.61 13.24
CA ARG A 55 20.90 3.59 12.05
C ARG A 55 20.11 2.29 11.96
N SER A 56 20.66 1.19 12.48
CA SER A 56 19.95 -0.08 12.59
C SER A 56 18.70 -0.02 13.47
N VAL A 57 18.66 0.82 14.51
CA VAL A 57 17.47 0.99 15.36
C VAL A 57 16.35 1.64 14.56
N PHE A 58 16.66 2.71 13.84
CA PHE A 58 15.71 3.36 12.94
C PHE A 58 15.30 2.42 11.79
N GLY A 59 16.24 1.64 11.25
CA GLY A 59 15.97 0.66 10.21
C GLY A 59 14.97 -0.42 10.66
N THR A 60 15.16 -0.99 11.85
CA THR A 60 14.23 -1.96 12.45
C THR A 60 12.86 -1.34 12.69
N ALA A 61 12.80 -0.13 13.26
CA ALA A 61 11.54 0.54 13.52
C ALA A 61 10.78 0.87 12.22
N LEU A 62 11.46 1.39 11.19
CA LEU A 62 10.86 1.62 9.88
C LEU A 62 10.37 0.31 9.25
N ALA A 63 11.14 -0.78 9.34
CA ALA A 63 10.71 -2.08 8.82
C ALA A 63 9.41 -2.58 9.50
N HIS A 64 9.31 -2.51 10.83
CA HIS A 64 8.10 -2.93 11.54
C HIS A 64 6.92 -1.98 11.30
N LEU A 65 7.16 -0.68 11.21
CA LEU A 65 6.14 0.31 10.85
C LEU A 65 5.60 0.03 9.44
N GLY A 66 6.47 -0.21 8.47
CA GLY A 66 6.08 -0.54 7.11
C GLY A 66 5.30 -1.86 7.02
N LEU A 67 5.67 -2.87 7.81
CA LEU A 67 4.92 -4.13 7.91
C LEU A 67 3.52 -3.89 8.49
N GLY A 68 3.41 -3.07 9.54
CA GLY A 68 2.13 -2.69 10.13
C GLY A 68 1.22 -1.95 9.14
N LEU A 69 1.76 -0.97 8.39
CA LEU A 69 1.02 -0.27 7.33
C LEU A 69 0.55 -1.23 6.22
N THR A 70 1.42 -2.14 5.80
CA THR A 70 1.09 -3.14 4.77
C THR A 70 -0.03 -4.05 5.25
N THR A 71 0.07 -4.55 6.49
CA THR A 71 -0.95 -5.40 7.12
C THR A 71 -2.28 -4.66 7.22
N LEU A 72 -2.26 -3.39 7.64
CA LEU A 72 -3.47 -2.56 7.70
C LEU A 72 -4.12 -2.39 6.31
N GLY A 73 -3.32 -2.16 5.27
CA GLY A 73 -3.79 -2.05 3.89
C GLY A 73 -4.42 -3.35 3.37
N ILE A 74 -3.80 -4.49 3.65
CA ILE A 74 -4.32 -5.82 3.28
C ILE A 74 -5.66 -6.08 3.96
N VAL A 75 -5.72 -5.92 5.28
CA VAL A 75 -6.95 -6.13 6.06
C VAL A 75 -8.03 -5.17 5.60
N GLY A 76 -7.70 -3.90 5.38
CA GLY A 76 -8.65 -2.91 4.86
C GLY A 76 -9.25 -3.34 3.52
N THR A 77 -8.39 -3.72 2.57
CA THR A 77 -8.78 -4.12 1.22
C THR A 77 -9.68 -5.37 1.21
N LEU A 78 -9.39 -6.34 2.08
CA LEU A 78 -10.09 -7.63 2.11
C LEU A 78 -11.39 -7.57 2.92
N CYS A 79 -11.38 -6.90 4.08
CA CYS A 79 -12.48 -6.94 5.03
C CYS A 79 -13.48 -5.78 4.85
N PHE A 80 -13.04 -4.64 4.34
CA PHE A 80 -13.90 -3.45 4.14
C PHE A 80 -14.11 -3.10 2.67
N GLY A 81 -13.57 -3.91 1.76
CA GLY A 81 -13.78 -3.76 0.32
C GLY A 81 -15.23 -4.05 -0.06
N THR A 82 -15.72 -3.37 -1.10
CA THR A 82 -17.03 -3.66 -1.69
C THR A 82 -16.89 -3.91 -3.18
N GLU A 83 -17.72 -4.83 -3.69
CA GLU A 83 -17.78 -5.21 -5.09
C GLU A 83 -19.22 -5.13 -5.57
N LYS A 84 -19.43 -4.56 -6.75
CA LYS A 84 -20.72 -4.55 -7.43
C LYS A 84 -20.53 -4.95 -8.89
N ILE A 85 -21.33 -5.92 -9.33
CA ILE A 85 -21.42 -6.35 -10.72
C ILE A 85 -22.86 -6.10 -11.14
N LEU A 86 -23.06 -5.23 -12.12
CA LEU A 86 -24.39 -4.92 -12.65
C LEU A 86 -24.32 -4.64 -14.15
N SER A 87 -25.44 -4.79 -14.85
CA SER A 87 -25.58 -4.27 -16.21
C SER A 87 -26.03 -2.81 -16.13
N MET A 88 -25.38 -1.94 -16.89
CA MET A 88 -25.69 -0.50 -16.91
C MET A 88 -25.98 -0.01 -18.31
N HIS A 89 -26.99 0.84 -18.45
CA HIS A 89 -27.20 1.66 -19.63
C HIS A 89 -26.48 3.01 -19.51
N ALA A 90 -26.18 3.63 -20.66
CA ALA A 90 -25.63 4.97 -20.69
C ALA A 90 -26.57 5.97 -19.99
N GLY A 91 -26.02 6.79 -19.10
CA GLY A 91 -26.73 7.74 -18.25
C GLY A 91 -27.04 7.23 -16.84
N GLU A 92 -26.97 5.92 -16.60
CA GLU A 92 -27.30 5.35 -15.29
C GLU A 92 -26.25 5.63 -14.22
N THR A 93 -26.69 5.70 -12.97
CA THR A 93 -25.83 5.95 -11.81
C THR A 93 -25.81 4.78 -10.86
N VAL A 94 -24.64 4.49 -10.30
CA VAL A 94 -24.45 3.49 -9.25
C VAL A 94 -23.77 4.11 -8.03
N GLN A 95 -24.25 3.76 -6.84
CA GLN A 95 -23.60 4.12 -5.58
C GLN A 95 -22.67 3.00 -5.12
N LEU A 96 -21.44 3.34 -4.75
CA LEU A 96 -20.44 2.42 -4.21
C LEU A 96 -19.65 3.09 -3.08
N SER A 97 -19.78 2.57 -1.86
CA SER A 97 -19.05 3.02 -0.66
C SER A 97 -19.07 4.55 -0.45
N GLY A 98 -20.24 5.18 -0.61
CA GLY A 98 -20.41 6.63 -0.45
C GLY A 98 -20.03 7.48 -1.68
N HIS A 99 -19.61 6.85 -2.78
CA HIS A 99 -19.35 7.51 -4.06
C HIS A 99 -20.46 7.23 -5.06
N VAL A 100 -20.82 8.23 -5.87
CA VAL A 100 -21.78 8.08 -6.96
C VAL A 100 -21.05 8.12 -8.28
N LEU A 101 -21.24 7.09 -9.10
CA LEU A 101 -20.64 6.97 -10.42
C LEU A 101 -21.74 6.95 -11.47
N ARG A 102 -21.62 7.81 -12.47
CA ARG A 102 -22.48 7.81 -13.66
C ARG A 102 -21.76 7.13 -14.81
N PHE A 103 -22.35 6.11 -15.40
CA PHE A 103 -21.87 5.52 -16.64
C PHE A 103 -22.32 6.41 -17.79
N GLU A 104 -21.40 7.02 -18.52
CA GLU A 104 -21.74 7.90 -19.65
C GLU A 104 -21.95 7.13 -20.95
N GLY A 105 -21.60 5.84 -20.96
CA GLY A 105 -21.78 4.92 -22.08
C GLY A 105 -20.46 4.43 -22.68
N PRO A 106 -20.56 3.40 -23.55
CA PRO A 106 -19.44 2.93 -24.33
C PRO A 106 -19.18 3.88 -25.52
N TYR A 107 -17.91 4.04 -25.90
CA TYR A 107 -17.50 4.71 -27.11
C TYR A 107 -16.37 3.92 -27.78
N PRO A 108 -16.52 3.54 -29.06
CA PRO A 108 -15.50 2.79 -29.78
C PRO A 108 -14.30 3.69 -30.10
N ALA A 109 -13.12 3.11 -30.05
CA ALA A 109 -11.86 3.74 -30.40
C ALA A 109 -10.98 2.75 -31.19
N GLN A 110 -10.22 3.27 -32.15
CA GLN A 110 -9.27 2.49 -32.93
C GLN A 110 -7.85 2.77 -32.43
N GLY A 111 -7.12 1.72 -32.06
CA GLY A 111 -5.68 1.77 -31.79
C GLY A 111 -4.84 1.39 -33.01
N PRO A 112 -3.50 1.51 -32.95
CA PRO A 112 -2.62 1.19 -34.08
C PRO A 112 -2.69 -0.28 -34.53
N ASN A 113 -2.96 -1.20 -33.61
CA ASN A 113 -2.99 -2.66 -33.83
C ASN A 113 -4.11 -3.37 -33.06
N TYR A 114 -5.08 -2.62 -32.52
CA TYR A 114 -6.22 -3.13 -31.77
C TYR A 114 -7.46 -2.27 -32.01
N SER A 115 -8.65 -2.84 -31.85
CA SER A 115 -9.89 -2.09 -31.63
C SER A 115 -10.19 -2.03 -30.14
N GLU A 116 -10.82 -0.96 -29.67
CA GLU A 116 -11.06 -0.75 -28.24
C GLU A 116 -12.46 -0.20 -27.98
N ASP A 117 -13.21 -0.86 -27.12
CA ASP A 117 -14.48 -0.35 -26.59
C ASP A 117 -14.20 0.28 -25.23
N ARG A 118 -14.36 1.60 -25.15
CA ARG A 118 -14.08 2.37 -23.93
C ARG A 118 -15.37 2.72 -23.21
N GLY A 119 -15.39 2.59 -21.89
CA GLY A 119 -16.47 3.03 -21.03
C GLY A 119 -16.02 4.22 -20.21
N ARG A 120 -16.80 5.29 -20.23
CA ARG A 120 -16.53 6.50 -19.44
C ARG A 120 -17.42 6.53 -18.20
N PHE A 121 -16.80 6.76 -17.05
CA PHE A 121 -17.47 6.86 -15.77
C PHE A 121 -17.17 8.21 -15.12
N ALA A 122 -18.21 9.01 -14.89
CA ALA A 122 -18.09 10.26 -14.16
C ALA A 122 -18.31 10.01 -12.66
N LEU A 123 -17.31 10.35 -11.85
CA LEU A 123 -17.43 10.39 -10.39
C LEU A 123 -18.08 11.71 -9.99
N LEU A 124 -19.22 11.64 -9.34
CA LEU A 124 -20.02 12.79 -8.94
C LEU A 124 -19.69 13.22 -7.50
N GLY A 125 -19.57 14.53 -7.29
CA GLY A 125 -19.44 15.17 -6.00
C GLY A 125 -20.79 15.31 -5.28
N ALA A 126 -20.77 15.77 -4.04
CA ALA A 126 -21.98 15.96 -3.23
C ALA A 126 -22.95 17.01 -3.82
N ASP A 127 -22.43 17.94 -4.61
CA ASP A 127 -23.16 18.96 -5.35
C ASP A 127 -23.67 18.48 -6.72
N GLY A 128 -23.42 17.20 -7.07
CA GLY A 128 -23.74 16.62 -8.37
C GLY A 128 -22.75 17.00 -9.49
N SER A 129 -21.71 17.79 -9.18
CA SER A 129 -20.68 18.13 -10.17
C SER A 129 -19.78 16.93 -10.47
N THR A 130 -19.24 16.86 -11.69
CA THR A 130 -18.27 15.82 -12.02
C THR A 130 -16.91 16.15 -11.40
N THR A 131 -16.53 15.41 -10.36
CA THR A 131 -15.27 15.58 -9.65
C THR A 131 -14.10 14.90 -10.38
N ALA A 132 -14.36 13.79 -11.06
CA ALA A 132 -13.35 13.09 -11.85
C ALA A 132 -13.99 12.24 -12.94
N VAL A 133 -13.22 11.91 -13.97
CA VAL A 133 -13.62 10.95 -14.99
C VAL A 133 -12.65 9.78 -15.01
N ILE A 134 -13.19 8.57 -15.05
CA ILE A 134 -12.46 7.32 -15.04
C ILE A 134 -12.84 6.57 -16.31
N THR A 135 -11.85 6.01 -17.00
CA THR A 135 -12.08 5.27 -18.24
C THR A 135 -11.60 3.84 -18.06
N SER A 136 -12.47 2.89 -18.39
CA SER A 136 -12.12 1.48 -18.55
C SER A 136 -12.22 1.14 -20.04
N ALA A 137 -11.47 0.16 -20.50
CA ALA A 137 -11.52 -0.22 -21.90
C ALA A 137 -11.37 -1.71 -22.12
N LYS A 138 -11.92 -2.21 -23.22
CA LYS A 138 -11.74 -3.58 -23.68
C LYS A 138 -11.11 -3.55 -25.05
N ARG A 139 -9.90 -4.10 -25.16
CA ARG A 139 -9.11 -4.13 -26.40
C ARG A 139 -9.20 -5.50 -27.05
N SER A 140 -9.53 -5.52 -28.33
CA SER A 140 -9.49 -6.71 -29.18
C SER A 140 -8.29 -6.63 -30.12
N TYR A 141 -7.49 -7.70 -30.17
CA TYR A 141 -6.33 -7.84 -31.05
C TYR A 141 -6.63 -8.92 -32.10
N PRO A 142 -7.13 -8.55 -33.30
CA PRO A 142 -7.61 -9.51 -34.29
C PRO A 142 -6.53 -10.50 -34.73
N VAL A 143 -5.29 -10.03 -34.90
CA VAL A 143 -4.16 -10.87 -35.33
C VAL A 143 -3.81 -11.94 -34.30
N ARG A 144 -3.95 -11.62 -33.01
CA ARG A 144 -3.62 -12.52 -31.90
C ARG A 144 -4.84 -13.31 -31.39
N GLN A 145 -6.03 -13.03 -31.92
CA GLN A 145 -7.30 -13.62 -31.49
C GLN A 145 -7.48 -13.55 -29.96
N MET A 146 -7.11 -12.40 -29.37
CA MET A 146 -7.16 -12.19 -27.92
C MET A 146 -7.84 -10.87 -27.58
N THR A 147 -8.58 -10.88 -26.48
CA THR A 147 -9.24 -9.70 -25.91
C THR A 147 -8.69 -9.43 -24.51
N THR A 148 -8.31 -8.19 -24.24
CA THR A 148 -7.77 -7.76 -22.94
C THR A 148 -8.60 -6.62 -22.37
N THR A 149 -8.82 -6.61 -21.06
CA THR A 149 -9.54 -5.52 -20.39
C THR A 149 -8.56 -4.63 -19.62
N GLU A 150 -8.60 -3.34 -19.91
CA GLU A 150 -7.94 -2.27 -19.18
C GLU A 150 -8.90 -1.72 -18.11
N SER A 151 -8.53 -1.91 -16.85
CA SER A 151 -9.33 -1.42 -15.74
C SER A 151 -9.14 0.09 -15.56
N GLY A 152 -10.26 0.80 -15.37
CA GLY A 152 -10.21 2.18 -14.90
C GLY A 152 -9.86 2.23 -13.41
N ILE A 153 -8.84 3.02 -13.05
CA ILE A 153 -8.38 3.14 -11.66
C ILE A 153 -8.42 4.60 -11.23
N LYS A 154 -8.99 4.85 -10.04
CA LYS A 154 -8.94 6.17 -9.39
C LYS A 154 -8.51 6.02 -7.95
N THR A 155 -7.44 6.71 -7.57
CA THR A 155 -6.99 6.79 -6.17
C THR A 155 -7.70 7.95 -5.47
N ILE A 156 -8.25 7.68 -4.28
CA ILE A 156 -8.95 8.63 -3.41
C ILE A 156 -8.40 8.45 -1.99
N GLY A 157 -7.58 9.40 -1.54
CA GLY A 157 -6.87 9.27 -0.27
C GLY A 157 -5.98 8.02 -0.26
N PHE A 158 -6.18 7.13 0.72
CA PHE A 158 -5.46 5.85 0.80
C PHE A 158 -6.16 4.69 0.07
N SER A 159 -7.32 4.94 -0.53
CA SER A 159 -8.20 3.94 -1.14
C SER A 159 -8.18 4.03 -2.66
N GLN A 160 -8.61 2.97 -3.35
CA GLN A 160 -8.75 3.00 -4.81
C GLN A 160 -10.10 2.43 -5.26
N LEU A 161 -10.64 3.08 -6.28
CA LEU A 161 -11.79 2.63 -7.05
C LEU A 161 -11.28 1.97 -8.34
N TYR A 162 -11.75 0.76 -8.61
CA TYR A 162 -11.46 0.01 -9.83
C TYR A 162 -12.75 -0.22 -10.60
N LEU A 163 -12.67 -0.10 -11.92
CA LEU A 163 -13.77 -0.27 -12.85
C LEU A 163 -13.31 -1.17 -13.98
N SER A 164 -14.15 -2.11 -14.38
CA SER A 164 -13.89 -2.99 -15.52
C SER A 164 -15.16 -3.18 -16.33
N LEU A 165 -15.02 -3.09 -17.65
CA LEU A 165 -16.07 -3.40 -18.60
C LEU A 165 -16.08 -4.89 -18.96
N GLY A 166 -17.27 -5.47 -18.94
CA GLY A 166 -17.57 -6.83 -19.36
C GLY A 166 -18.04 -6.90 -20.81
N ASP A 167 -19.03 -7.75 -21.04
CA ASP A 167 -19.70 -7.91 -22.33
C ASP A 167 -20.92 -6.98 -22.43
N GLU A 168 -21.25 -6.60 -23.66
CA GLU A 168 -22.50 -5.89 -23.97
C GLU A 168 -23.64 -6.90 -24.07
N GLY A 169 -24.74 -6.60 -23.37
CA GLY A 169 -25.98 -7.36 -23.42
C GLY A 169 -26.74 -7.12 -24.73
N THR A 170 -27.67 -8.02 -25.03
CA THR A 170 -28.49 -7.94 -26.25
C THR A 170 -29.44 -6.73 -26.28
N ASP A 171 -29.66 -6.10 -25.14
CA ASP A 171 -30.49 -4.91 -24.91
C ASP A 171 -29.69 -3.60 -24.95
N GLY A 172 -28.39 -3.64 -25.27
CA GLY A 172 -27.49 -2.48 -25.27
C GLY A 172 -27.06 -2.05 -23.86
N SER A 173 -27.30 -2.87 -22.84
CA SER A 173 -26.69 -2.69 -21.52
C SER A 173 -25.24 -3.22 -21.52
N VAL A 174 -24.37 -2.68 -20.67
CA VAL A 174 -22.99 -3.18 -20.55
C VAL A 174 -22.77 -3.69 -19.13
N VAL A 175 -22.20 -4.89 -19.00
CA VAL A 175 -21.83 -5.43 -17.69
C VAL A 175 -20.66 -4.61 -17.14
N VAL A 176 -20.86 -3.94 -16.02
CA VAL A 176 -19.85 -3.16 -15.31
C VAL A 176 -19.52 -3.84 -13.98
N ARG A 177 -18.23 -4.03 -13.75
CA ARG A 177 -17.71 -4.48 -12.45
C ARG A 177 -16.99 -3.33 -11.76
N LEU A 178 -17.42 -3.03 -10.55
CA LEU A 178 -16.86 -1.96 -9.72
C LEU A 178 -16.31 -2.54 -8.42
N TRP A 179 -15.11 -2.11 -8.04
CA TRP A 179 -14.53 -2.43 -6.74
C TRP A 179 -14.09 -1.18 -6.01
N TRP A 180 -14.49 -1.07 -4.75
CA TRP A 180 -13.89 -0.16 -3.81
C TRP A 180 -12.92 -0.93 -2.92
N LYS A 181 -11.64 -0.54 -2.93
CA LYS A 181 -10.58 -1.16 -2.15
C LYS A 181 -10.02 -0.13 -1.16
N PRO A 182 -10.51 -0.11 0.09
CA PRO A 182 -10.07 0.86 1.08
C PRO A 182 -8.66 0.54 1.56
N LEU A 183 -7.87 1.60 1.80
CA LEU A 183 -6.50 1.53 2.33
C LEU A 183 -5.49 0.75 1.46
N VAL A 184 -5.84 0.35 0.24
CA VAL A 184 -4.99 -0.48 -0.64
C VAL A 184 -3.63 0.16 -0.94
N THR A 185 -3.56 1.50 -0.97
CA THR A 185 -2.27 2.20 -1.20
C THR A 185 -1.27 2.00 -0.06
N LEU A 186 -1.73 1.68 1.17
CA LEU A 186 -0.85 1.39 2.30
C LEU A 186 -0.07 0.09 2.10
N ILE A 187 -0.53 -0.83 1.25
CA ILE A 187 0.22 -2.06 0.90
C ILE A 187 1.54 -1.66 0.24
N TRP A 188 1.45 -0.78 -0.77
CA TRP A 188 2.62 -0.29 -1.50
C TRP A 188 3.45 0.69 -0.66
N GLY A 189 2.79 1.62 0.02
CA GLY A 189 3.45 2.57 0.91
C GLY A 189 4.22 1.89 2.04
N GLY A 190 3.62 0.88 2.67
CA GLY A 190 4.27 0.06 3.69
C GLY A 190 5.47 -0.71 3.14
N GLY A 191 5.36 -1.27 1.94
CA GLY A 191 6.48 -1.88 1.21
C GLY A 191 7.66 -0.92 1.00
N LEU A 192 7.39 0.31 0.55
CA LEU A 192 8.42 1.34 0.39
C LEU A 192 9.08 1.74 1.72
N VAL A 193 8.29 1.84 2.79
CA VAL A 193 8.80 2.12 4.14
C VAL A 193 9.68 0.97 4.64
N MET A 194 9.28 -0.28 4.43
CA MET A 194 10.11 -1.45 4.76
C MET A 194 11.44 -1.44 4.00
N MET A 195 11.39 -1.16 2.69
CA MET A 195 12.59 -1.05 1.86
C MET A 195 13.53 0.05 2.36
N ALA A 196 12.99 1.21 2.74
CA ALA A 196 13.77 2.30 3.33
C ALA A 196 14.40 1.89 4.68
N GLY A 197 13.66 1.16 5.52
CA GLY A 197 14.17 0.61 6.78
C GLY A 197 15.32 -0.39 6.57
N ALA A 198 15.16 -1.29 5.60
CA ALA A 198 16.20 -2.26 5.22
C ALA A 198 17.46 -1.55 4.70
N ALA A 199 17.30 -0.58 3.80
CA ALA A 199 18.41 0.22 3.27
C ALA A 199 19.13 0.96 4.40
N MET A 200 18.39 1.59 5.32
CA MET A 200 18.97 2.31 6.46
C MET A 200 19.75 1.38 7.41
N SER A 201 19.25 0.16 7.62
CA SER A 201 19.94 -0.85 8.42
C SER A 201 21.27 -1.29 7.79
N LEU A 202 21.30 -1.49 6.47
CA LEU A 202 22.51 -1.86 5.72
C LEU A 202 23.57 -0.74 5.68
N MET A 203 23.15 0.53 5.83
CA MET A 203 24.07 1.66 5.94
C MET A 203 24.80 1.70 7.29
N ASP A 204 24.37 0.93 8.29
CA ASP A 204 25.07 0.85 9.57
C ASP A 204 26.33 -0.02 9.45
N ARG A 205 27.49 0.63 9.59
CA ARG A 205 28.81 -0.04 9.51
C ARG A 205 28.97 -1.15 10.55
N ARG A 206 28.23 -1.10 11.67
CA ARG A 206 28.31 -2.10 12.75
C ARG A 206 27.68 -3.43 12.37
N LEU A 207 26.74 -3.43 11.42
CA LEU A 207 26.07 -4.64 10.93
C LEU A 207 26.66 -5.17 9.62
N ARG A 208 27.76 -4.57 9.12
CA ARG A 208 28.51 -5.09 7.96
C ARG A 208 29.30 -6.34 8.37
N VAL A 209 28.61 -7.46 8.52
CA VAL A 209 29.23 -8.79 8.62
C VAL A 209 29.94 -9.07 7.29
N GLY A 210 31.28 -9.04 7.30
CA GLY A 210 32.11 -9.31 6.10
C GLY A 210 32.84 -8.09 5.50
N ALA A 211 32.64 -6.87 6.00
CA ALA A 211 33.52 -5.76 5.62
C ALA A 211 34.89 -5.96 6.29
N PRO A 212 36.02 -5.95 5.55
CA PRO A 212 37.34 -6.15 6.15
C PRO A 212 37.58 -5.08 7.22
N SER A 213 37.61 -5.52 8.49
CA SER A 213 38.04 -4.69 9.59
C SER A 213 39.44 -4.24 9.28
N ARG A 214 39.66 -2.92 9.18
CA ARG A 214 41.01 -2.37 8.95
C ARG A 214 41.86 -2.82 10.13
N ARG A 215 42.66 -3.87 9.91
CA ARG A 215 43.58 -4.45 10.90
C ARG A 215 44.37 -3.28 11.50
N ARG A 216 44.11 -2.99 12.78
CA ARG A 216 44.87 -1.97 13.51
C ARG A 216 46.33 -2.40 13.39
N LYS A 217 47.18 -1.62 12.72
CA LYS A 217 48.62 -1.88 12.68
C LYS A 217 49.05 -2.03 14.13
N SER A 218 49.54 -3.22 14.49
CA SER A 218 50.21 -3.43 15.77
C SER A 218 51.30 -2.36 15.84
N ALA A 219 51.29 -1.54 16.89
CA ALA A 219 52.45 -0.72 17.20
C ALA A 219 53.65 -1.67 17.28
N GLY A 220 54.71 -1.36 16.54
CA GLY A 220 55.87 -2.22 16.38
C GLY A 220 56.44 -2.60 17.75
N ALA A 221 56.78 -3.88 17.92
CA ALA A 221 57.54 -4.35 19.06
C ALA A 221 58.87 -3.58 19.10
N VAL A 222 59.14 -2.92 20.24
CA VAL A 222 60.44 -2.28 20.50
C VAL A 222 61.45 -3.41 20.67
N PRO A 223 62.55 -3.46 19.90
CA PRO A 223 63.57 -4.50 20.07
C PRO A 223 64.27 -4.29 21.42
N SER A 224 64.26 -5.35 22.24
CA SER A 224 65.03 -5.43 23.47
C SER A 224 66.51 -5.38 23.16
N ALA A 225 67.19 -4.32 23.62
CA ALA A 225 68.63 -4.19 23.55
C ALA A 225 69.31 -5.28 24.40
N SER A 226 70.12 -6.12 23.75
CA SER A 226 71.04 -7.03 24.44
C SER A 226 72.19 -6.22 25.03
N LEU A 227 72.28 -6.19 26.36
CA LEU A 227 73.45 -5.69 27.10
C LEU A 227 74.55 -6.76 27.05
N LEU A 228 75.72 -6.37 26.55
CA LEU A 228 77.03 -6.96 26.89
C LEU A 228 77.44 -6.50 28.28
#